data_AF-A0A1J4UR14-F1
#
_entry.id   AF-A0A1J4UR14-F1
#
_cell.length_a   1.000
_cell.length_b   1.000
_cell.length_c   1.000
_cell.angle_alpha   90.00
_cell.angle_beta   90.00
_cell.angle_gamma   90.00
#
_symmetry.space_group_name_H-M   'P 1'
#
loop_
_entity.id
_entity.type
_entity.pdbx_description
1 polymer ?
#
loop_
_entity_poly.entity_id
_entity_poly.type
_entity_poly.pdbx_seq_one_letter_code
_entity_poly.pdbx_strand_id
1 'polypeptide(L)'
;MLAEQLNAPLLVYGDILREELARRGKEATRENLQRLAIEWREKSGDAVLARELIKQIGSGPVVVDGFRSPAEVRAFREAFGNDFVLVFVDAPLELRFERAKARNRAGGPGSLQEFGAADEREARGERFGILACAKMADARVNNSGSLEELSEKARCCARSN
;
A
#
# COMPACT_ATOMS: atom_id res chain seq x y z
N MET A 1 13.97 2.30 -1.47
CA MET A 1 14.66 1.79 -0.25
C MET A 1 14.63 0.27 -0.14
N LEU A 2 13.54 -0.41 0.29
CA LEU A 2 13.57 -1.87 0.45
C LEU A 2 13.75 -2.60 -0.89
N ALA A 3 12.99 -2.21 -1.91
CA ALA A 3 13.10 -2.77 -3.27
C ALA A 3 14.53 -2.64 -3.82
N GLU A 4 15.13 -1.45 -3.70
CA GLU A 4 16.54 -1.20 -4.10
C GLU A 4 17.52 -2.09 -3.34
N GLN A 5 17.35 -2.26 -2.03
CA GLN A 5 18.22 -3.08 -1.19
C GLN A 5 18.13 -4.57 -1.52
N LEU A 6 16.95 -5.03 -1.94
CA LEU A 6 16.72 -6.41 -2.38
C LEU A 6 17.03 -6.61 -3.87
N ASN A 7 17.42 -5.54 -4.59
CA ASN A 7 17.52 -5.53 -6.05
C ASN A 7 16.27 -6.12 -6.72
N ALA A 8 15.10 -5.72 -6.20
CA ALA A 8 13.80 -6.25 -6.53
C ALA A 8 12.93 -5.18 -7.23
N PRO A 9 12.06 -5.57 -8.17
CA PRO A 9 11.03 -4.66 -8.69
C PRO A 9 10.11 -4.14 -7.58
N LEU A 10 9.67 -2.89 -7.71
CA LEU A 10 8.63 -2.30 -6.89
C LEU A 10 7.36 -2.18 -7.72
N LEU A 11 6.30 -2.87 -7.29
CA LEU A 11 4.97 -2.70 -7.86
C LEU A 11 4.09 -1.90 -6.90
N VAL A 12 3.49 -0.81 -7.38
CA VAL A 12 2.63 0.04 -6.56
C VAL A 12 1.20 -0.07 -7.07
N TYR A 13 0.23 -0.37 -6.19
CA TYR A 13 -1.19 -0.50 -6.55
C TYR A 13 -1.74 0.70 -7.34
N GLY A 14 -1.27 1.90 -7.01
CA GLY A 14 -1.70 3.13 -7.67
C GLY A 14 -1.24 3.26 -9.12
N ASP A 15 -0.13 2.61 -9.50
CA ASP A 15 0.44 2.76 -10.84
C ASP A 15 -0.41 2.09 -11.91
N ILE A 16 -1.00 0.92 -11.62
CA ILE A 16 -1.96 0.26 -12.52
C ILE A 16 -3.12 1.19 -12.88
N LEU A 17 -3.65 1.90 -11.88
CA LEU A 17 -4.76 2.83 -12.09
C LEU A 17 -4.32 4.06 -12.90
N ARG A 18 -3.08 4.54 -12.70
CA ARG A 18 -2.52 5.67 -13.46
C ARG A 18 -2.31 5.29 -14.92
N GLU A 19 -1.77 4.10 -15.18
CA GLU A 19 -1.57 3.56 -16.52
C GLU A 19 -2.91 3.42 -17.26
N GLU A 20 -3.93 2.88 -16.58
CA GLU A 20 -5.26 2.76 -17.17
C GLU A 20 -5.91 4.13 -17.43
N LEU A 21 -5.77 5.11 -16.53
CA LEU A 21 -6.27 6.46 -16.78
C LEU A 21 -5.55 7.13 -17.96
N ALA A 22 -4.23 6.97 -18.06
CA ALA A 22 -3.46 7.46 -19.19
C ALA A 22 -3.93 6.83 -20.51
N ARG A 23 -4.17 5.51 -20.53
CA ARG A 23 -4.73 4.79 -21.67
C ARG A 23 -6.13 5.30 -22.06
N ARG A 24 -6.92 5.75 -21.08
CA ARG A 24 -8.24 6.37 -21.29
C ARG A 24 -8.17 7.87 -21.63
N GLY A 25 -6.98 8.45 -21.75
CA GLY A 25 -6.79 9.89 -21.98
C GLY A 25 -7.30 10.77 -20.83
N LYS A 26 -7.33 10.25 -19.60
CA LYS A 26 -7.78 10.95 -18.40
C LYS A 26 -6.60 11.31 -17.50
N GLU A 27 -6.69 12.48 -16.88
CA GLU A 27 -5.70 12.91 -15.90
C GLU A 27 -5.74 12.06 -14.63
N ALA A 28 -4.58 11.74 -14.08
CA ALA A 28 -4.42 10.93 -12.86
C ALA A 28 -4.69 11.72 -11.56
N THR A 29 -5.83 12.40 -11.50
CA THR A 29 -6.29 13.10 -10.29
C THR A 29 -6.71 12.09 -9.21
N ARG A 30 -6.67 12.51 -7.93
CA ARG A 30 -7.10 11.68 -6.80
C ARG A 30 -8.52 11.14 -7.00
N GLU A 31 -9.43 12.00 -7.45
CA GLU A 31 -10.82 11.64 -7.72
C GLU A 31 -10.94 10.61 -8.85
N ASN A 32 -10.20 10.79 -9.95
CA ASN A 32 -10.22 9.85 -11.06
C ASN A 32 -9.68 8.47 -10.67
N LEU A 33 -8.59 8.42 -9.89
CA LEU A 33 -8.02 7.18 -9.38
C LEU A 33 -9.00 6.45 -8.45
N GLN A 34 -9.64 7.17 -7.53
CA GLN A 34 -10.63 6.60 -6.63
C GLN A 34 -11.84 6.05 -7.38
N ARG A 35 -12.39 6.83 -8.32
CA ARG A 35 -13.53 6.42 -9.15
C ARG A 35 -13.21 5.17 -9.99
N LEU A 36 -12.03 5.13 -10.61
CA LEU A 36 -11.60 3.98 -11.39
C LEU A 36 -11.42 2.72 -10.52
N ALA A 37 -10.81 2.88 -9.34
CA ALA A 37 -10.66 1.77 -8.40
C ALA A 37 -12.02 1.22 -7.95
N ILE A 38 -13.00 2.09 -7.69
CA ILE A 38 -14.38 1.67 -7.35
C ILE A 38 -15.01 0.93 -8.54
N GLU A 39 -14.93 1.51 -9.75
CA GLU A 39 -15.48 0.90 -10.97
C GLU A 39 -14.96 -0.53 -11.19
N TRP A 40 -13.65 -0.73 -11.06
CA TRP A 40 -13.03 -2.05 -11.25
C TRP A 40 -13.48 -3.04 -10.19
N ARG A 41 -13.58 -2.60 -8.92
CA ARG A 41 -14.03 -3.46 -7.82
C ARG A 41 -15.49 -3.85 -7.93
N GLU A 42 -16.35 -2.94 -8.36
CA GLU A 42 -17.77 -3.25 -8.61
C GLU A 42 -17.94 -4.27 -9.73
N LYS A 43 -17.11 -4.20 -10.78
CA LYS A 43 -17.19 -5.10 -11.93
C LYS A 43 -16.51 -6.46 -11.71
N SER A 44 -15.41 -6.48 -10.98
CA SER A 44 -14.49 -7.63 -10.96
C SER A 44 -14.08 -8.08 -9.55
N GLY A 45 -14.68 -7.48 -8.53
CA GLY A 45 -14.46 -7.81 -7.13
C GLY A 45 -13.28 -7.08 -6.49
N ASP A 46 -13.22 -7.15 -5.16
CA ASP A 46 -12.30 -6.33 -4.34
C ASP A 46 -10.82 -6.71 -4.51
N ALA A 47 -10.52 -7.91 -5.05
CA ALA A 47 -9.17 -8.39 -5.33
C ALA A 47 -8.68 -8.09 -6.78
N VAL A 48 -9.45 -7.39 -7.60
CA VAL A 48 -9.13 -7.17 -9.03
C VAL A 48 -7.72 -6.59 -9.23
N LEU A 49 -7.35 -5.56 -8.47
CA LEU A 49 -6.02 -4.94 -8.58
C LEU A 49 -4.91 -5.89 -8.14
N ALA A 50 -5.14 -6.68 -7.08
CA ALA A 50 -4.18 -7.69 -6.66
C ALA A 50 -3.94 -8.72 -7.76
N ARG A 51 -5.01 -9.18 -8.42
CA ARG A 51 -4.91 -10.15 -9.52
C ARG A 51 -4.15 -9.59 -10.73
N GLU A 52 -4.31 -8.31 -11.05
CA GLU A 52 -3.50 -7.67 -12.10
C GLU A 52 -2.02 -7.57 -11.71
N LEU A 53 -1.70 -7.23 -10.46
CA LEU A 53 -0.31 -7.22 -9.97
C LEU A 53 0.32 -8.60 -9.99
N ILE A 54 -0.39 -9.63 -9.53
CA ILE A 54 0.10 -11.02 -9.47
C ILE A 54 0.55 -11.49 -10.86
N LYS A 55 -0.15 -11.12 -11.94
CA LYS A 55 0.23 -11.47 -13.31
C LYS A 55 1.56 -10.85 -13.77
N GLN A 56 1.98 -9.75 -13.16
CA GLN A 56 3.24 -9.07 -13.48
C GLN A 56 4.43 -9.65 -12.71
N ILE A 57 4.17 -10.44 -11.67
CA ILE A 57 5.21 -11.05 -10.84
C ILE A 57 5.76 -12.27 -11.55
N GLY A 58 7.02 -12.18 -11.95
CA GLY A 58 7.81 -13.28 -12.52
C GLY A 58 8.57 -14.05 -11.45
N SER A 59 9.79 -14.45 -11.77
CA SER A 59 10.70 -15.10 -10.81
C SER A 59 11.48 -14.09 -9.99
N GLY A 60 11.77 -14.46 -8.73
CA GLY A 60 12.59 -13.66 -7.82
C GLY A 60 11.78 -12.75 -6.88
N PRO A 61 12.47 -12.01 -5.99
CA PRO A 61 11.82 -11.15 -5.01
C PRO A 61 11.16 -9.94 -5.69
N VAL A 62 9.94 -9.61 -5.27
CA VAL A 62 9.20 -8.41 -5.68
C VAL A 62 8.62 -7.73 -4.45
N VAL A 63 8.74 -6.40 -4.40
CA VAL A 63 8.12 -5.60 -3.34
C VAL A 63 6.82 -5.02 -3.87
N VAL A 64 5.72 -5.20 -3.14
CA VAL A 64 4.41 -4.65 -3.48
C VAL A 64 3.98 -3.64 -2.43
N ASP A 65 3.66 -2.42 -2.87
CA ASP A 65 3.21 -1.32 -2.01
C ASP A 65 1.75 -0.94 -2.28
N GLY A 66 0.99 -0.74 -1.20
CA GLY A 66 -0.36 -0.16 -1.26
C GLY A 66 -1.52 -1.10 -1.00
N PHE A 67 -1.33 -2.21 -0.26
CA PHE A 67 -2.43 -3.07 0.18
C PHE A 67 -3.45 -2.30 1.02
N ARG A 68 -4.73 -2.38 0.63
CA ARG A 68 -5.86 -1.63 1.21
C ARG A 68 -7.08 -2.50 1.50
N SER A 69 -7.09 -3.77 1.10
CA SER A 69 -8.17 -4.69 1.42
C SER A 69 -7.69 -6.09 1.85
N PRO A 70 -8.42 -6.76 2.77
CA PRO A 70 -8.17 -8.17 3.09
C PRO A 70 -8.30 -9.10 1.88
N ALA A 71 -9.10 -8.73 0.88
CA ALA A 71 -9.27 -9.51 -0.35
C ALA A 71 -7.98 -9.51 -1.19
N GLU A 72 -7.28 -8.37 -1.25
CA GLU A 72 -5.97 -8.27 -1.89
C GLU A 72 -4.94 -9.16 -1.18
N VAL A 73 -4.90 -9.11 0.16
CA VAL A 73 -3.98 -9.96 0.96
C VAL A 73 -4.27 -11.45 0.74
N ARG A 74 -5.54 -11.86 0.73
CA ARG A 74 -5.92 -13.25 0.46
C ARG A 74 -5.49 -13.69 -0.94
N ALA A 75 -5.71 -12.86 -1.95
CA ALA A 75 -5.28 -13.18 -3.32
C ALA A 75 -3.77 -13.41 -3.43
N PHE A 76 -2.96 -12.60 -2.74
CA PHE A 76 -1.51 -12.82 -2.70
C PHE A 76 -1.12 -14.08 -1.92
N ARG A 77 -1.77 -14.35 -0.78
CA ARG A 77 -1.55 -15.59 -0.02
C ARG A 77 -1.95 -16.83 -0.82
N GLU A 78 -3.04 -16.78 -1.58
CA GLU A 78 -3.47 -17.87 -2.47
C GLU A 78 -2.46 -18.12 -3.61
N ALA A 79 -1.88 -17.04 -4.17
CA ALA A 79 -0.96 -17.15 -5.30
C ALA A 79 0.45 -17.62 -4.90
N PHE A 80 0.96 -17.17 -3.74
CA PHE A 80 2.37 -17.35 -3.36
C PHE A 80 2.58 -18.14 -2.05
N GLY A 81 1.52 -18.41 -1.28
CA GLY A 81 1.62 -19.21 -0.06
C GLY A 81 2.65 -18.66 0.93
N ASN A 82 3.66 -19.48 1.25
CA ASN A 82 4.74 -19.13 2.18
C ASN A 82 5.78 -18.16 1.59
N ASP A 83 5.78 -17.96 0.27
CA ASP A 83 6.67 -17.00 -0.39
C ASP A 83 6.14 -15.56 -0.30
N PHE A 84 4.96 -15.36 0.29
CA PHE A 84 4.39 -14.05 0.56
C PHE A 84 4.51 -13.66 2.02
N VAL A 85 5.09 -12.48 2.25
CA VAL A 85 5.21 -11.85 3.57
C VAL A 85 4.55 -10.48 3.54
N LEU A 86 3.51 -10.30 4.35
CA LEU A 86 2.86 -9.01 4.55
C LEU A 86 3.51 -8.26 5.72
N VAL A 87 4.12 -7.12 5.42
CA VAL A 87 4.72 -6.22 6.42
C VAL A 87 3.83 -5.00 6.62
N PHE A 88 3.33 -4.80 7.84
CA PHE A 88 2.61 -3.59 8.20
C PHE A 88 3.58 -2.55 8.79
N VAL A 89 3.65 -1.38 8.17
CA VAL A 89 4.52 -0.28 8.62
C VAL A 89 3.66 0.79 9.30
N ASP A 90 4.00 1.14 10.53
CA ASP A 90 3.24 2.11 11.33
C ASP A 90 4.14 3.20 11.92
N ALA A 91 3.57 4.36 12.20
CA ALA A 91 4.23 5.46 12.88
C ALA A 91 3.19 6.35 13.60
N PRO A 92 3.59 7.04 14.69
CA PRO A 92 2.72 8.00 15.39
C PRO A 92 2.06 9.00 14.42
N LEU A 93 0.80 9.33 14.69
CA LEU A 93 -0.03 10.18 13.81
C LEU A 93 0.64 11.54 13.57
N GLU A 94 1.21 12.12 14.62
CA GLU A 94 1.91 13.42 14.62
C GLU A 94 3.10 13.38 13.66
N LEU A 95 3.91 12.32 13.73
CA LEU A 95 5.07 12.15 12.86
C LEU A 95 4.64 11.93 11.40
N ARG A 96 3.56 11.19 11.17
CA ARG A 96 3.00 10.99 9.82
C ARG A 96 2.48 12.30 9.23
N PHE A 97 1.84 13.13 10.06
CA PHE A 97 1.35 14.45 9.69
C PHE A 97 2.50 15.41 9.34
N GLU A 98 3.54 15.50 10.17
CA GLU A 98 4.73 16.31 9.89
C GLU A 98 5.39 15.91 8.57
N ARG A 99 5.60 14.62 8.36
CA ARG A 99 6.13 14.07 7.10
C ARG A 99 5.19 14.34 5.91
N ALA A 100 3.88 14.38 6.12
CA ALA A 100 2.90 14.68 5.06
C ALA A 100 2.94 16.17 4.69
N LYS A 101 3.06 17.07 5.68
CA LYS A 101 3.25 18.51 5.46
C LYS A 101 4.56 18.81 4.74
N ALA A 102 5.66 18.21 5.18
CA ALA A 102 6.98 18.39 4.56
C ALA A 102 7.02 17.94 3.09
N ARG A 103 6.21 16.94 2.72
CA ARG A 103 6.08 16.46 1.32
C ARG A 103 5.39 17.47 0.39
N ASN A 104 4.70 18.49 0.94
CA ASN A 104 4.06 19.59 0.22
C ASN A 104 3.29 19.18 -1.07
N ARG A 105 2.57 18.05 -1.03
CA ARG A 105 1.72 17.61 -2.14
C ARG A 105 0.44 18.44 -2.18
N ALA A 106 -0.05 18.72 -3.40
CA ALA A 106 -1.37 19.33 -3.59
C ALA A 106 -2.45 18.50 -2.87
N GLY A 107 -3.26 19.17 -2.03
CA GLY A 107 -4.24 18.50 -1.16
C GLY A 107 -3.64 17.91 0.13
N GLY A 108 -2.47 18.39 0.58
CA GLY A 108 -1.89 18.06 1.89
C GLY A 108 -2.78 18.47 3.07
N PRO A 109 -2.56 17.91 4.26
CA PRO A 109 -3.45 18.13 5.39
C PRO A 109 -3.32 19.54 5.98
N GLY A 110 -4.46 20.22 6.20
CA GLY A 110 -4.51 21.56 6.80
C GLY A 110 -4.13 21.54 8.29
N SER A 111 -4.77 20.64 9.04
CA SER A 111 -4.57 20.45 10.48
C SER A 111 -4.32 18.99 10.86
N LEU A 112 -3.71 18.78 12.04
CA LEU A 112 -3.52 17.44 12.61
C LEU A 112 -4.87 16.74 12.85
N GLN A 113 -5.88 17.49 13.25
CA GLN A 113 -7.23 16.98 13.50
C GLN A 113 -7.89 16.46 12.21
N GLU A 114 -7.84 17.24 11.12
CA GLU A 114 -8.37 16.80 9.81
C GLU A 114 -7.60 15.59 9.28
N PHE A 115 -6.28 15.58 9.47
CA PHE A 115 -5.43 14.45 9.10
C PHE A 115 -5.83 13.18 9.86
N GLY A 116 -5.99 13.28 11.18
CA GLY A 116 -6.44 12.17 12.02
C GLY A 116 -7.83 11.66 11.63
N ALA A 117 -8.79 12.54 11.37
CA ALA A 117 -10.13 12.14 10.96
C ALA A 117 -10.15 11.43 9.59
N ALA A 118 -9.32 11.89 8.64
CA ALA A 118 -9.16 11.24 7.34
C ALA A 118 -8.46 9.89 7.48
N ASP A 119 -7.42 9.82 8.31
CA ASP A 119 -6.66 8.60 8.60
C ASP A 119 -7.53 7.53 9.25
N GLU A 120 -8.32 7.90 10.27
CA GLU A 120 -9.25 6.96 10.92
C GLU A 120 -10.28 6.41 9.94
N ARG A 121 -10.79 7.25 9.03
CA ARG A 121 -11.75 6.84 8.00
C ARG A 121 -11.13 5.84 7.03
N GLU A 122 -9.89 6.06 6.62
CA GLU A 122 -9.13 5.13 5.75
C GLU A 122 -8.75 3.85 6.51
N ALA A 123 -8.44 3.95 7.79
CA ALA A 123 -8.06 2.84 8.64
C ALA A 123 -9.22 1.88 8.96
N ARG A 124 -10.41 2.44 9.24
CA ARG A 124 -11.59 1.69 9.72
C ARG A 124 -12.60 1.30 8.64
N GLY A 125 -12.37 1.63 7.37
CA GLY A 125 -13.31 1.30 6.30
C GLY A 125 -13.69 -0.19 6.31
N GLU A 126 -14.97 -0.52 6.53
CA GLU A 126 -15.41 -1.91 6.73
C GLU A 126 -15.10 -2.82 5.53
N ARG A 127 -15.15 -2.26 4.31
CA ARG A 127 -14.79 -2.94 3.06
C ARG A 127 -13.29 -2.79 2.70
N PHE A 128 -12.61 -1.76 3.21
CA PHE A 128 -11.27 -1.31 2.77
C PHE A 128 -10.43 -0.71 3.89
N GLY A 129 -10.27 -1.44 4.99
CA GLY A 129 -9.60 -0.94 6.18
C GLY A 129 -8.13 -1.36 6.24
N ILE A 130 -7.23 -0.39 6.33
CA ILE A 130 -5.80 -0.65 6.60
C ILE A 130 -5.64 -1.51 7.87
N LEU A 131 -6.49 -1.30 8.87
CA LEU A 131 -6.45 -2.10 10.12
C LEU A 131 -6.81 -3.56 9.90
N ALA A 132 -7.68 -3.87 8.94
CA ALA A 132 -8.03 -5.25 8.61
C ALA A 132 -6.84 -5.96 7.95
N CYS A 133 -6.11 -5.27 7.05
CA CYS A 133 -4.85 -5.77 6.49
C CYS A 133 -3.78 -5.92 7.59
N ALA A 134 -3.68 -4.96 8.51
CA ALA A 134 -2.70 -4.99 9.61
C ALA A 134 -2.90 -6.20 10.54
N LYS A 135 -4.14 -6.69 10.70
CA LYS A 135 -4.45 -7.92 11.45
C LYS A 135 -3.95 -9.19 10.75
N MET A 136 -3.72 -9.14 9.44
CA MET A 136 -3.22 -10.24 8.62
C MET A 136 -1.71 -10.17 8.38
N ALA A 137 -1.02 -9.17 8.93
CA ALA A 137 0.40 -8.95 8.70
C ALA A 137 1.26 -9.97 9.44
N ASP A 138 2.26 -10.52 8.74
CA ASP A 138 3.24 -11.45 9.30
C ASP A 138 4.26 -10.71 10.17
N ALA A 139 4.52 -9.44 9.86
CA ALA A 139 5.41 -8.59 10.64
C ALA A 139 4.88 -7.15 10.75
N ARG A 140 5.30 -6.48 11.83
CA ARG A 140 5.00 -5.06 12.07
C ARG A 140 6.29 -4.28 12.27
N VAL A 141 6.42 -3.17 11.56
CA VAL A 141 7.59 -2.29 11.62
C VAL A 141 7.18 -0.92 12.10
N ASN A 142 7.74 -0.49 13.23
CA ASN A 142 7.58 0.87 13.74
C ASN A 142 8.60 1.81 13.07
N ASN A 143 8.08 2.76 12.29
CA ASN A 143 8.79 3.78 11.54
C ASN A 143 8.79 5.14 12.27
N SER A 144 9.00 5.12 13.59
CA SER A 144 9.23 6.32 14.41
C SER A 144 10.70 6.75 14.45
N GLY A 145 11.63 5.82 14.21
CA GLY A 145 13.07 6.06 14.21
C GLY A 145 13.62 6.56 12.87
N SER A 146 14.92 6.32 12.66
CA SER A 146 15.63 6.75 11.46
C SER A 146 15.33 5.89 10.23
N LEU A 147 15.78 6.35 9.06
CA LEU A 147 15.65 5.63 7.80
C LEU A 147 16.46 4.32 7.80
N GLU A 148 17.60 4.32 8.49
CA GLU A 148 18.46 3.17 8.71
C GLU A 148 17.74 2.10 9.54
N GLU A 149 17.13 2.49 10.67
CA GLU A 149 16.34 1.56 11.49
C GLU A 149 15.18 0.95 10.70
N LEU A 150 14.49 1.76 9.89
CA LEU A 150 13.42 1.27 9.02
C LEU A 150 13.96 0.25 8.01
N SER A 151 15.12 0.54 7.41
CA SER A 151 15.79 -0.36 6.46
C SER A 151 16.13 -1.71 7.09
N GLU A 152 16.74 -1.69 8.27
CA GLU A 152 17.14 -2.91 8.97
C GLU A 152 15.94 -3.77 9.34
N LYS A 153 14.91 -3.16 9.94
CA LYS A 153 13.68 -3.86 10.31
C LYS A 153 12.99 -4.47 9.09
N ALA A 154 12.88 -3.72 7.99
CA ALA A 154 12.25 -4.20 6.76
C ALA A 154 13.02 -5.38 6.14
N ARG A 155 14.37 -5.35 6.16
CA ARG A 155 15.20 -6.47 5.70
C ARG A 155 15.05 -7.72 6.56
N CYS A 156 15.00 -7.57 7.88
CA CYS A 156 14.78 -8.70 8.80
C CYS A 156 13.45 -9.39 8.50
N CYS A 157 12.38 -8.62 8.32
CA CYS A 157 11.07 -9.17 7.99
C CYS A 157 11.08 -9.93 6.65
N ALA A 158 11.79 -9.43 5.64
CA ALA A 158 11.85 -10.05 4.31
C ALA A 158 12.69 -11.34 4.24
N ARG A 159 13.55 -11.61 5.23
CA ARG A 159 14.46 -12.77 5.27
C ARG A 159 14.05 -13.89 6.23
N SER A 160 12.92 -13.72 6.93
CA SER A 160 12.51 -14.63 8.01
C SER A 160 11.68 -15.84 7.53
N ASN A 161 11.67 -16.14 6.22
CA ASN A 161 11.06 -17.34 5.63
C ASN A 161 12.12 -18.12 4.83
#